data_AF-E2BU16-F1
#
_entry.id   AF-E2BU16-F1
#
_cell.length_a   1.000
_cell.length_b   1.000
_cell.length_c   1.000
_cell.angle_alpha   90.00
_cell.angle_beta   90.00
_cell.angle_gamma   90.00
#
_symmetry.space_group_name_H-M   'P 1'
#
loop_
_entity.id
_entity.type
_entity.pdbx_description
1 polymer ?
#
loop_
_entity_poly.entity_id
_entity_poly.type
_entity_poly.pdbx_seq_one_letter_code
_entity_poly.pdbx_strand_id
1 'polypeptide(L)'
;VTASVLEASMKVLGFSVKSKNLKGTHVKMLRDASAAIAAGANIMAKKIAKEKSGEHIDMIEELKAENMKLKAAMEDMKKEMEEMR
;
A
#
# COMPACT_ATOMS: atom_id res chain seq x y z
N VAL A 1 -7.43 -15.79 6.67
CA VAL A 1 -7.07 -16.77 5.61
C VAL A 1 -5.56 -16.89 5.45
N THR A 2 -4.82 -15.83 5.10
CA THR A 2 -3.36 -15.88 4.85
C THR A 2 -2.53 -16.33 6.06
N ALA A 3 -2.83 -15.82 7.26
CA ALA A 3 -2.16 -16.24 8.50
C ALA A 3 -2.40 -17.73 8.82
N SER A 4 -3.63 -18.20 8.62
CA SER A 4 -4.03 -19.60 8.85
C SER A 4 -3.37 -20.57 7.87
N VAL A 5 -3.22 -20.17 6.60
CA VAL A 5 -2.50 -20.95 5.58
C VAL A 5 -1.01 -21.02 5.92
N LEU A 6 -0.39 -19.91 6.32
CA LEU A 6 1.02 -19.89 6.71
C LEU A 6 1.29 -20.78 7.93
N GLU A 7 0.41 -20.74 8.94
CA GLU A 7 0.51 -21.59 10.13
C GLU A 7 0.37 -23.09 9.79
N ALA A 8 -0.59 -23.43 8.93
CA ALA A 8 -0.76 -24.81 8.45
C ALA A 8 0.47 -25.30 7.66
N SER A 9 1.01 -24.46 6.77
CA SER A 9 2.22 -24.77 6.02
C SER A 9 3.44 -24.98 6.92
N MET A 10 3.61 -24.17 7.98
CA MET A 10 4.69 -24.34 8.97
C MET A 10 4.56 -25.66 9.74
N LYS A 11 3.35 -26.07 10.11
CA LYS A 11 3.11 -27.36 10.81
C LYS A 11 3.46 -28.57 9.92
N VAL A 12 3.02 -28.57 8.66
CA VAL A 12 3.30 -29.66 7.69
C VAL A 12 4.80 -29.78 7.40
N LEU A 13 5.48 -28.64 7.27
CA LEU A 13 6.93 -28.54 7.16
C LEU A 13 7.66 -29.16 8.34
N GLY A 14 7.28 -28.77 9.56
CA GLY A 14 7.90 -29.27 10.78
C GLY A 14 7.81 -30.79 10.89
N PHE A 15 6.67 -31.36 10.51
CA PHE A 15 6.48 -32.81 10.47
C PHE A 15 7.38 -33.50 9.43
N SER A 16 7.45 -32.94 8.21
CA SER A 16 8.24 -33.50 7.10
C SER A 16 9.75 -33.45 7.31
N VAL A 17 10.24 -32.44 8.02
CA VAL A 17 11.65 -32.35 8.43
C VAL A 17 11.96 -33.41 9.49
N LYS A 18 11.09 -33.55 10.49
CA LYS A 18 11.27 -34.48 11.61
C LYS A 18 11.20 -35.95 11.18
N SER A 19 10.39 -36.25 10.16
CA SER A 19 10.27 -37.59 9.59
C SER A 19 11.40 -37.96 8.61
N LYS A 20 12.39 -37.08 8.39
CA LYS A 20 13.46 -37.22 7.37
C LYS A 20 12.93 -37.42 5.93
N ASN A 21 11.65 -37.16 5.70
CA ASN A 21 11.00 -37.41 4.41
C ASN A 21 11.19 -36.24 3.43
N LEU A 22 11.80 -35.13 3.88
CA LEU A 22 12.18 -33.98 3.06
C LEU A 22 13.70 -33.74 3.14
N LYS A 23 14.40 -33.74 1.99
CA LYS A 23 15.81 -33.34 1.94
C LYS A 23 15.97 -31.88 2.40
N GLY A 24 17.08 -31.55 3.07
CA GLY A 24 17.35 -30.21 3.62
C GLY A 24 17.22 -29.07 2.60
N THR A 25 17.48 -29.33 1.31
CA THR A 25 17.27 -28.39 0.20
C THR A 25 15.81 -27.95 0.07
N HIS A 26 14.84 -28.85 0.25
CA HIS A 26 13.41 -28.53 0.17
C HIS A 26 12.96 -27.72 1.39
N VAL A 27 13.53 -27.99 2.57
CA VAL A 27 13.27 -27.22 3.79
C VAL A 27 13.77 -25.79 3.65
N LYS A 28 14.97 -25.61 3.09
CA LYS A 28 15.54 -24.29 2.80
C LYS A 28 14.69 -23.53 1.77
N MET A 29 14.39 -24.16 0.63
CA MET A 29 13.55 -23.56 -0.42
C MET A 29 12.19 -23.10 0.13
N LEU A 30 11.57 -23.91 0.98
CA LEU A 30 10.25 -23.58 1.51
C LEU A 30 10.32 -22.47 2.58
N ARG A 31 11.38 -22.42 3.39
CA ARG A 31 11.64 -21.29 4.30
C ARG A 31 11.88 -20.00 3.51
N ASP A 32 12.68 -20.06 2.46
CA ASP A 32 12.98 -18.92 1.59
C ASP A 32 11.70 -18.42 0.89
N ALA A 33 10.84 -19.34 0.42
CA ALA A 33 9.54 -19.02 -0.15
C ALA A 33 8.60 -18.38 0.89
N SER A 34 8.53 -18.90 2.12
CA SER A 34 7.74 -18.29 3.19
C SER A 34 8.24 -16.88 3.55
N ALA A 35 9.55 -16.68 3.59
CA ALA A 35 10.14 -15.35 3.84
C ALA A 35 9.80 -14.36 2.71
N ALA A 36 9.88 -14.80 1.45
CA ALA A 36 9.50 -13.98 0.29
C ALA A 36 8.00 -13.61 0.31
N ILE A 37 7.13 -14.57 0.66
CA ILE A 37 5.68 -14.33 0.78
C ILE A 37 5.39 -13.32 1.91
N ALA A 38 6.04 -13.47 3.07
CA ALA A 38 5.87 -12.55 4.19
C ALA A 38 6.36 -11.13 3.86
N ALA A 39 7.52 -11.01 3.20
CA ALA A 39 8.05 -9.73 2.74
C ALA A 39 7.10 -9.06 1.72
N GLY A 40 6.59 -9.83 0.75
CA GLY A 40 5.61 -9.34 -0.23
C GLY A 40 4.30 -8.88 0.43
N ALA A 41 3.79 -9.63 1.40
CA ALA A 41 2.60 -9.26 2.16
C ALA A 41 2.79 -7.96 2.96
N ASN A 42 3.96 -7.78 3.59
CA ASN A 42 4.28 -6.54 4.32
C ASN A 42 4.41 -5.33 3.39
N ILE A 43 5.04 -5.49 2.22
CA ILE A 43 5.14 -4.42 1.21
C ILE A 43 3.74 -4.03 0.73
N MET A 44 2.90 -5.01 0.41
CA MET A 44 1.52 -4.75 0.01
C MET A 44 0.70 -4.09 1.12
N ALA A 45 0.85 -4.53 2.38
CA ALA A 45 0.19 -3.91 3.52
C ALA A 45 0.61 -2.44 3.71
N LYS A 46 1.91 -2.13 3.56
CA LYS A 46 2.40 -0.75 3.59
C LYS A 46 1.85 0.09 2.43
N LYS A 47 1.78 -0.48 1.22
CA LYS A 47 1.21 0.21 0.05
C LYS A 47 -0.27 0.51 0.25
N ILE A 48 -1.05 -0.46 0.72
CA ILE A 48 -2.47 -0.29 1.03
C ILE A 48 -2.66 0.72 2.16
N ALA A 49 -1.80 0.69 3.20
CA ALA A 49 -1.86 1.68 4.28
C ALA A 49 -1.58 3.09 3.76
N LYS A 50 -0.57 3.27 2.88
CA LYS A 50 -0.28 4.55 2.24
C LYS A 50 -1.44 5.04 1.36
N GLU A 51 -2.01 4.16 0.53
CA GLU A 51 -3.18 4.49 -0.30
C GLU A 51 -4.42 4.82 0.55
N LYS A 52 -4.59 4.18 1.70
CA LYS A 52 -5.66 4.46 2.66
C LYS A 52 -5.37 5.64 3.60
N SER A 53 -4.14 6.13 3.67
CA SER A 53 -3.70 7.11 4.68
C SER A 53 -4.30 8.51 4.49
N GLY A 54 -5.19 8.73 3.53
CA GLY A 54 -5.86 10.02 3.37
C GLY A 54 -4.96 11.18 2.94
N GLU A 55 -3.63 11.02 2.94
CA GLU A 55 -2.66 12.06 2.55
C GLU A 55 -2.93 12.61 1.13
N HIS A 56 -3.38 11.75 0.22
CA HIS A 56 -3.80 12.17 -1.11
C HIS A 56 -5.15 12.88 -1.12
N ILE A 57 -6.04 12.56 -0.19
CA ILE A 57 -7.37 13.19 -0.04
C ILE A 57 -7.20 14.60 0.50
N ASP A 58 -6.40 14.78 1.56
CA ASP A 58 -6.13 16.08 2.18
C ASP A 58 -5.47 17.03 1.16
N MET A 59 -4.48 16.54 0.40
CA MET A 59 -3.84 17.30 -0.66
C MET A 59 -4.80 17.69 -1.81
N ILE A 60 -5.74 16.80 -2.16
CA ILE A 60 -6.76 17.09 -3.18
C ILE A 60 -7.75 18.14 -2.67
N GLU A 61 -8.12 18.12 -1.39
CA GLU A 61 -9.00 19.12 -0.78
C GLU A 61 -8.34 20.51 -0.72
N GLU A 62 -7.06 20.57 -0.31
CA GLU A 62 -6.27 21.80 -0.34
C GLU A 62 -6.16 22.38 -1.77
N LEU A 63 -5.84 21.55 -2.76
CA LEU A 63 -5.77 21.96 -4.16
C LEU A 63 -7.11 22.45 -4.73
N LYS A 64 -8.23 21.88 -4.27
CA LYS A 64 -9.57 22.36 -4.65
C LYS A 64 -9.87 23.72 -4.03
N ALA A 65 -9.53 23.91 -2.75
CA ALA A 65 -9.73 25.18 -2.06
C ALA A 65 -8.91 26.31 -2.69
N GLU A 66 -7.65 26.06 -3.03
CA GLU A 66 -6.81 27.04 -3.74
C GLU A 66 -7.33 27.35 -5.14
N ASN A 67 -7.79 26.34 -5.89
CA ASN A 67 -8.39 26.58 -7.21
C ASN A 67 -9.65 27.47 -7.15
N MET A 68 -10.49 27.31 -6.12
CA MET A 68 -11.66 28.18 -5.96
C MET A 68 -11.24 29.63 -5.67
N LYS A 69 -10.25 29.83 -4.79
CA LYS A 69 -9.72 31.16 -4.49
C LYS A 69 -9.12 31.82 -5.72
N LEU A 70 -8.35 31.06 -6.51
CA LEU A 70 -7.75 31.56 -7.75
C LEU A 70 -8.80 31.96 -8.78
N LYS A 71 -9.86 31.15 -8.95
CA LYS A 71 -10.98 31.50 -9.84
C LYS A 71 -11.69 32.76 -9.42
N ALA A 72 -11.94 32.93 -8.11
CA ALA A 72 -12.55 34.16 -7.59
C ALA A 72 -11.67 35.38 -7.89
N ALA A 73 -10.36 35.29 -7.59
CA ALA A 73 -9.42 36.36 -7.89
C ALA A 73 -9.33 36.70 -9.39
N MET A 74 -9.42 35.69 -10.26
CA MET A 74 -9.44 35.92 -11.71
C MET A 74 -10.72 36.63 -12.18
N GLU A 75 -11.88 36.28 -11.63
CA GLU A 75 -13.14 36.95 -11.94
C GLU A 75 -13.16 38.40 -11.44
N ASP A 76 -12.62 38.66 -10.25
CA ASP A 76 -12.51 40.00 -9.71
C ASP A 76 -11.56 40.86 -10.55
N MET A 77 -10.38 40.34 -10.91
CA MET A 77 -9.43 41.02 -11.79
C MET A 77 -10.01 41.28 -13.19
N LYS A 78 -10.85 40.37 -13.70
CA LYS A 78 -11.55 40.57 -14.97
C LYS A 78 -12.56 41.72 -14.89
N LYS A 79 -13.32 41.84 -13.81
CA LYS A 79 -14.25 42.95 -13.60
C LYS A 79 -13.51 44.29 -13.50
N GLU A 80 -12.44 44.36 -12.73
CA GLU A 80 -11.61 45.58 -12.63
C GLU A 80 -11.08 46.00 -14.01
N MET A 81 -10.69 45.04 -14.86
CA MET A 81 -10.24 45.31 -16.23
C MET A 81 -11.38 45.78 -17.15
N GLU A 82 -12.61 45.29 -16.95
CA GLU A 82 -13.80 45.74 -17.68
C GLU A 82 -14.26 47.14 -17.24
N GLU A 83 -14.11 47.49 -15.96
CA GLU A 83 -14.45 48.82 -15.42
C GLU A 83 -13.43 49.90 -15.79
N MET A 84 -12.18 49.51 -16.07
CA MET A 84 -11.11 50.42 -16.49
C MET A 84 -11.07 50.66 -18.01
N ARG A 85 -11.99 50.04 -18.77
CA ARG A 85 -12.14 50.17 -20.22
C ARG A 85 -13.14 51.27 -20.58
#